data_AF-A0A942RJP4-F1
#
_entry.id   AF-A0A942RJP4-F1
#
_cell.length_a   1.000
_cell.length_b   1.000
_cell.length_c   1.000
_cell.angle_alpha   90.00
_cell.angle_beta   90.00
_cell.angle_gamma   90.00
#
_symmetry.space_group_name_H-M   'P 1'
#
loop_
_entity.id
_entity.type
_entity.pdbx_description
1 polymer ?
#
loop_
_entity_poly.entity_id
_entity_poly.type
_entity_poly.pdbx_seq_one_letter_code
_entity_poly.pdbx_strand_id
1 'polypeptide(L)'
;MMEKEALKLEIQLPERPPSSLATPIDPETIEDSFMYQLIFKGIDDSIELHIRAVVNTLRNDPLRKLFLDLYKEELNIHDKVIKYGKMKGWALVPPIYVEPT
;
A
#
# COMPACT_ATOMS: atom_id res chain seq x y z
N MET A 1 14.78 -2.47 -4.24
CA MET A 1 15.52 -2.26 -2.97
C MET A 1 15.51 -3.53 -2.13
N MET A 2 14.33 -4.11 -1.86
CA MET A 2 14.19 -5.36 -1.08
C MET A 2 14.85 -6.58 -1.71
N GLU A 3 14.80 -6.74 -3.03
CA GLU A 3 15.45 -7.88 -3.72
C GLU A 3 16.96 -7.96 -3.43
N LYS A 4 17.63 -6.81 -3.27
CA LYS A 4 19.06 -6.75 -2.97
C LYS A 4 19.36 -7.22 -1.54
N GLU A 5 18.51 -6.87 -0.58
CA GLU A 5 18.65 -7.35 0.80
C GLU A 5 18.30 -8.84 0.93
N ALA A 6 17.32 -9.33 0.16
CA ALA A 6 16.98 -10.76 0.12
C ALA A 6 18.15 -11.61 -0.41
N LEU A 7 18.80 -11.16 -1.49
CA LEU A 7 20.01 -11.82 -2.02
C LEU A 7 21.17 -11.82 -1.02
N LYS A 8 21.35 -10.72 -0.28
CA LYS A 8 22.39 -10.62 0.76
C LYS A 8 22.14 -11.58 1.93
N LEU A 9 20.87 -11.86 2.22
CA LEU A 9 20.45 -12.82 3.25
C LEU A 9 20.28 -14.25 2.72
N GLU A 10 20.69 -14.49 1.46
CA GLU A 10 20.59 -15.79 0.78
C GLU A 10 19.15 -16.37 0.74
N ILE A 11 18.14 -15.50 0.71
CA ILE A 11 16.74 -15.87 0.64
C ILE A 11 16.35 -16.09 -0.82
N GLN A 12 15.66 -17.21 -1.10
CA GLN A 12 15.11 -17.49 -2.43
C GLN A 12 14.01 -16.49 -2.77
N LEU A 13 14.13 -15.85 -3.93
CA LEU A 13 13.15 -14.91 -4.44
C LEU A 13 11.96 -15.67 -5.07
N PRO A 14 10.73 -15.16 -4.92
CA PRO A 14 9.59 -15.70 -5.64
C PRO A 14 9.73 -15.45 -7.14
N GLU A 15 9.05 -16.28 -7.95
CA GLU A 15 9.00 -16.08 -9.40
C GLU A 15 8.28 -14.77 -9.72
N ARG A 16 8.91 -13.94 -10.55
CA ARG A 16 8.33 -12.67 -10.97
C ARG A 16 7.24 -12.94 -12.02
N PRO A 17 6.03 -12.36 -11.87
CA PRO A 17 5.01 -12.48 -12.89
C PRO A 17 5.47 -11.85 -14.22
N PRO A 18 4.93 -12.32 -15.36
CA PRO A 18 5.27 -11.79 -16.68
C PRO A 18 4.99 -10.28 -16.76
N SER A 19 5.86 -9.54 -17.45
CA SER A 19 5.79 -8.08 -17.53
C SER A 19 4.54 -7.53 -18.23
N SER A 20 3.95 -8.31 -19.14
CA SER A 20 2.69 -7.99 -19.77
C SER A 20 1.93 -9.27 -20.10
N LEU A 21 0.65 -9.27 -19.76
CA LEU A 21 -0.32 -10.24 -20.25
C LEU A 21 -1.35 -9.44 -21.03
N ALA A 22 -1.55 -9.76 -22.31
CA ALA A 22 -2.63 -9.19 -23.10
C ALA A 22 -3.94 -9.87 -22.68
N THR A 23 -4.51 -9.42 -21.56
CA THR A 23 -5.82 -9.85 -21.11
C THR A 23 -6.89 -9.09 -21.91
N PRO A 24 -7.82 -9.77 -22.60
CA PRO A 24 -8.96 -9.13 -23.23
C PRO A 24 -9.96 -8.75 -22.14
N ILE A 25 -9.69 -7.65 -21.44
CA ILE A 25 -10.61 -7.04 -20.49
C ILE A 25 -11.07 -5.75 -21.14
N ASP A 26 -12.37 -5.63 -21.36
CA ASP A 26 -12.97 -4.40 -21.90
C ASP A 26 -12.74 -3.26 -20.87
N PRO A 27 -12.01 -2.21 -21.23
CA PRO A 27 -11.64 -1.13 -20.31
C PRO A 27 -12.85 -0.33 -19.80
N GLU A 28 -14.02 -0.43 -20.45
CA GLU A 28 -15.27 0.17 -19.97
C GLU A 28 -15.90 -0.57 -18.78
N THR A 29 -15.42 -1.78 -18.46
CA THR A 29 -16.02 -2.59 -17.38
C THR A 29 -15.58 -2.15 -15.98
N ILE A 30 -14.48 -1.40 -15.88
CA ILE A 30 -13.87 -1.03 -14.59
C ILE A 30 -14.03 0.47 -14.36
N GLU A 31 -14.79 0.82 -13.32
CA GLU A 31 -14.93 2.22 -12.92
C GLU A 31 -13.67 2.74 -12.21
N ASP A 32 -13.30 4.00 -12.47
CA ASP A 32 -12.19 4.68 -11.80
C ASP A 32 -12.39 4.75 -10.27
N SER A 33 -13.65 4.87 -9.82
CA SER A 33 -14.03 4.84 -8.41
C SER A 33 -13.66 3.50 -7.74
N PHE A 34 -13.87 2.40 -8.45
CA PHE A 34 -13.52 1.05 -8.01
C PHE A 34 -12.00 0.87 -7.99
N MET A 35 -11.30 1.34 -9.01
CA MET A 35 -9.82 1.33 -9.03
C MET A 35 -9.24 2.14 -7.87
N TYR A 36 -9.80 3.32 -7.59
CA TYR A 36 -9.40 4.12 -6.44
C TYR A 36 -9.56 3.35 -5.13
N GLN A 37 -10.71 2.71 -4.90
CA GLN A 37 -10.97 1.91 -3.69
C GLN A 37 -9.99 0.73 -3.56
N LEU A 38 -9.71 0.04 -4.67
CA LEU A 38 -8.77 -1.08 -4.70
C LEU A 38 -7.35 -0.63 -4.34
N ILE A 39 -6.88 0.47 -4.94
CA ILE A 39 -5.56 1.04 -4.67
C ILE A 39 -5.48 1.56 -3.24
N PHE A 40 -6.51 2.28 -2.79
CA PHE A 40 -6.57 2.83 -1.43
C PHE A 40 -6.47 1.73 -0.38
N LYS A 41 -7.25 0.65 -0.53
CA LYS A 41 -7.14 -0.53 0.34
C LYS A 41 -5.75 -1.17 0.29
N GLY A 42 -5.16 -1.29 -0.90
CA GLY A 42 -3.81 -1.84 -1.03
C GLY A 42 -2.74 -1.02 -0.29
N ILE A 43 -2.90 0.31 -0.24
CA ILE A 43 -2.02 1.19 0.52
C ILE A 43 -2.23 1.00 2.02
N ASP A 44 -3.48 0.91 2.50
CA ASP A 44 -3.79 0.62 3.90
C ASP A 44 -3.17 -0.70 4.36
N ASP A 45 -3.34 -1.76 3.57
CA ASP A 45 -2.75 -3.08 3.84
C ASP A 45 -1.22 -3.01 3.86
N SER A 46 -0.60 -2.20 2.98
CA SER A 46 0.85 -1.97 2.93
C SER A 46 1.37 -1.27 4.20
N ILE A 47 0.65 -0.26 4.68
CA ILE A 47 0.96 0.45 5.93
C ILE A 47 0.96 -0.53 7.11
N GLU A 48 -0.08 -1.36 7.23
CA GLU A 48 -0.18 -2.36 8.29
C GLU A 48 0.95 -3.40 8.22
N LEU A 49 1.26 -3.86 7.00
CA LEU A 49 2.33 -4.82 6.78
C LEU A 49 3.69 -4.25 7.20
N HIS A 50 4.01 -3.02 6.81
CA HIS A 50 5.30 -2.41 7.12
C HIS A 50 5.46 -2.13 8.63
N ILE A 51 4.44 -1.64 9.33
CA ILE A 51 4.54 -1.43 10.78
C ILE A 51 4.71 -2.77 11.52
N ARG A 52 3.99 -3.81 11.09
CA ARG A 52 4.14 -5.16 11.65
C ARG A 52 5.54 -5.72 11.41
N ALA A 53 6.12 -5.49 10.23
CA ALA A 53 7.49 -5.89 9.91
C ALA A 53 8.53 -5.16 10.79
N VAL A 54 8.34 -3.87 11.07
CA VAL A 54 9.18 -3.10 12.01
C VAL A 54 9.15 -3.71 13.41
N VAL A 55 7.95 -4.01 13.93
CA VAL A 55 7.77 -4.58 15.28
C VAL A 55 8.38 -5.97 15.39
N ASN A 56 8.24 -6.81 14.37
CA ASN A 56 8.78 -8.16 14.37
C ASN A 56 10.32 -8.21 14.18
N THR A 57 10.90 -7.17 13.57
CA THR A 57 12.34 -7.11 13.30
C THR A 57 13.09 -6.53 14.50
N LEU A 58 13.34 -7.37 15.51
CA LEU A 58 13.98 -6.94 16.77
C LEU A 58 15.52 -6.88 16.68
N ARG A 59 16.14 -7.83 15.97
CA ARG A 59 17.60 -8.05 16.02
C ARG A 59 18.41 -7.34 14.93
N ASN A 60 17.78 -6.97 13.82
CA ASN A 60 18.47 -6.40 12.67
C ASN A 60 18.08 -4.92 12.51
N ASP A 61 18.89 -4.02 13.08
CA ASP A 61 18.62 -2.58 13.04
C ASP A 61 18.61 -1.99 11.61
N PRO A 62 19.53 -2.36 10.69
CA PRO A 62 19.44 -1.94 9.29
C PRO A 62 18.14 -2.33 8.60
N LEU A 63 17.68 -3.57 8.82
CA LEU A 63 16.45 -4.07 8.23
C LEU A 63 15.21 -3.39 8.85
N ARG A 64 15.24 -3.15 10.16
CA ARG A 64 14.19 -2.38 10.85
C ARG A 64 14.11 -0.95 10.30
N LYS A 65 15.25 -0.30 10.06
CA LYS A 65 15.30 1.05 9.47
C LYS A 65 14.69 1.06 8.06
N LEU A 66 15.02 0.07 7.23
CA LEU A 66 14.45 -0.07 5.89
C LEU A 66 12.92 -0.13 5.92
N PHE A 67 12.33 -0.99 6.75
CA PHE A 67 10.86 -1.08 6.88
C PHE A 67 10.24 0.21 7.42
N LEU A 68 10.93 0.91 8.31
CA LEU A 68 10.47 2.17 8.87
C LEU A 68 10.49 3.31 7.85
N ASP A 69 11.48 3.32 6.95
CA ASP A 69 11.55 4.26 5.84
C ASP A 69 10.44 3.99 4.81
N LEU A 70 10.19 2.72 4.47
CA LEU A 70 9.05 2.31 3.62
C LEU A 70 7.71 2.73 4.22
N TYR A 71 7.50 2.48 5.53
CA TYR A 71 6.28 2.89 6.23
C TYR A 71 6.03 4.41 6.14
N LYS A 72 7.06 5.24 6.29
CA LYS A 72 6.94 6.69 6.17
C LYS A 72 6.58 7.14 4.76
N GLU A 73 7.14 6.48 3.75
CA GLU A 73 6.82 6.74 2.35
C GLU A 73 5.35 6.40 2.06
N GLU A 74 4.88 5.24 2.51
CA GLU A 74 3.48 4.82 2.38
C GLU A 74 2.51 5.79 3.04
N LEU A 75 2.83 6.27 4.27
CA LEU A 75 2.00 7.29 4.92
C LEU A 75 1.88 8.59 4.10
N ASN A 76 2.95 9.00 3.45
CA ASN A 76 2.95 10.19 2.59
C ASN A 76 2.11 9.96 1.31
N ILE A 77 2.18 8.76 0.73
CA ILE A 77 1.34 8.37 -0.40
C ILE A 77 -0.13 8.33 0.02
N HIS A 78 -0.44 7.70 1.14
CA HIS A 78 -1.77 7.60 1.71
C HIS A 78 -2.42 8.98 1.92
N ASP A 79 -1.70 9.96 2.50
CA ASP A 79 -2.23 11.33 2.66
C ASP A 79 -2.57 11.99 1.31
N LYS A 80 -1.73 11.78 0.28
CA LYS A 80 -2.00 12.29 -1.08
C LYS A 80 -3.22 11.62 -1.71
N VAL A 81 -3.37 10.31 -1.53
CA VAL A 81 -4.47 9.53 -2.10
C VAL A 81 -5.79 9.87 -1.40
N ILE A 82 -5.78 10.15 -0.09
CA ILE A 82 -6.95 10.69 0.61
C ILE A 82 -7.37 12.04 0.03
N LYS A 83 -6.42 12.97 -0.14
CA LYS A 83 -6.69 14.29 -0.71
C LYS A 83 -7.27 14.18 -2.12
N TYR A 84 -6.73 13.28 -2.93
CA TYR A 84 -7.23 12.98 -4.26
C TYR A 84 -8.67 12.42 -4.23
N GLY A 85 -8.93 11.42 -3.38
CA GLY A 85 -10.27 10.83 -3.24
C GLY A 85 -11.31 11.81 -2.73
N LYS A 86 -10.94 12.71 -1.82
CA LYS A 86 -11.81 13.81 -1.36
C LYS A 86 -12.14 14.78 -2.48
N MET A 87 -11.16 15.17 -3.31
CA MET A 87 -11.38 16.06 -4.45
C MET A 87 -12.31 15.44 -5.50
N LYS A 88 -12.23 14.13 -5.71
CA LYS A 88 -13.06 13.39 -6.67
C LYS A 88 -14.41 12.93 -6.12
N GLY A 89 -14.62 13.01 -4.81
CA GLY A 89 -15.84 12.50 -4.14
C GLY A 89 -15.90 10.97 -4.04
N TRP A 90 -14.77 10.28 -4.24
CA TRP A 90 -14.68 8.81 -4.19
C TRP A 90 -14.29 8.28 -2.81
N ALA A 91 -13.84 9.17 -1.91
CA ALA A 91 -13.57 8.84 -0.53
C ALA A 91 -14.90 8.53 0.18
N LEU A 92 -15.01 7.33 0.77
CA LEU A 92 -16.13 6.96 1.64
C LEU A 92 -16.09 7.87 2.87
N VAL A 93 -17.10 8.73 3.01
CA VAL A 93 -17.26 9.58 4.20
C VAL A 93 -17.96 8.73 5.26
N PRO A 94 -17.30 8.35 6.36
CA PRO A 94 -17.97 7.62 7.43
C PRO A 94 -19.05 8.52 8.06
N PRO A 95 -20.08 7.92 8.68
CA PRO A 95 -21.12 8.68 9.37
C PRO A 95 -20.50 9.58 10.43
N ILE A 96 -20.88 10.86 10.41
CA ILE A 96 -20.39 11.87 11.34
C ILE A 96 -21.11 11.69 12.67
N TYR A 97 -20.35 11.48 13.74
CA TYR A 97 -20.91 11.50 15.09
C TYR A 97 -21.33 12.94 15.44
N VAL A 98 -22.62 13.14 15.67
CA VAL A 98 -23.17 14.38 16.24
C VAL A 98 -23.33 14.16 17.74
N GLU A 99 -22.56 14.90 18.53
CA GLU A 99 -22.79 14.96 19.99
C GLU A 99 -24.19 15.52 20.26
N PRO A 100 -25.04 14.83 21.02
CA PRO A 100 -26.30 15.38 21.46
C PRO A 100 -26.03 16.49 22.48
N THR A 101 -26.33 17.73 22.11
CA THR A 101 -26.35 18.92 22.99
C THR A 101 -27.51 18.92 23.97
#